data_AF-A0A947A4G8-F1
#
_entry.id   AF-A0A947A4G8-F1
#
_cell.length_a   1.000
_cell.length_b   1.000
_cell.length_c   1.000
_cell.angle_alpha   90.00
_cell.angle_beta   90.00
_cell.angle_gamma   90.00
#
_symmetry.space_group_name_H-M   'P 1'
#
loop_
_entity.id
_entity.type
_entity.pdbx_description
1 polymer ?
#
loop_
_entity_poly.entity_id
_entity_poly.type
_entity_poly.pdbx_seq_one_letter_code
_entity_poly.pdbx_strand_id
1 'polypeptide(L)' 'RKTDEFVKFNWTANEDDYYFEMKIIVDEITKDVSLFITDFAEEDEVEEAKMLWENQVGDLKQVLGST' A
#
# COMPACT_ATOMS: atom_id res chain seq x y z
N ARG A 1 -14.14 -10.54 -11.77
CA ARG A 1 -14.02 -11.12 -10.40
C ARG A 1 -12.88 -10.35 -9.74
N LYS A 2 -13.14 -9.52 -8.72
CA LYS A 2 -12.04 -8.90 -7.97
C LYS A 2 -11.34 -10.07 -7.26
N THR A 3 -10.08 -10.31 -7.58
CA THR A 3 -9.25 -11.17 -6.75
C THR A 3 -8.92 -10.37 -5.49
N ASP A 4 -8.90 -11.02 -4.32
CA ASP A 4 -8.53 -10.38 -3.04
C ASP A 4 -7.01 -10.10 -2.98
N GLU A 5 -6.41 -9.78 -4.13
CA GLU A 5 -4.99 -9.58 -4.38
C GLU A 5 -4.62 -8.10 -4.38
N PHE A 6 -5.55 -7.20 -4.71
CA PHE A 6 -5.29 -5.77 -4.69
C PHE A 6 -6.55 -4.92 -4.52
N VAL A 7 -6.33 -3.69 -4.03
CA VAL A 7 -7.31 -2.62 -4.08
C VAL A 7 -6.63 -1.36 -4.60
N LYS A 8 -7.31 -0.65 -5.51
CA LYS A 8 -6.87 0.60 -6.11
C LYS A 8 -7.95 1.66 -5.93
N PHE A 9 -7.54 2.83 -5.45
CA PHE A 9 -8.38 3.99 -5.19
C PHE A 9 -7.92 5.17 -6.03
N ASN A 10 -8.87 5.92 -6.59
CA ASN A 10 -8.61 7.19 -7.26
C ASN A 10 -9.37 8.29 -6.51
N TRP A 11 -8.78 9.48 -6.42
CA TRP A 11 -9.43 10.63 -5.80
C TRP A 11 -10.51 11.16 -6.74
N THR A 12 -11.73 11.33 -6.25
CA THR A 12 -12.88 11.75 -7.09
C THR A 12 -12.73 13.15 -7.69
N ALA A 13 -11.87 13.98 -7.09
CA ALA A 13 -11.64 15.36 -7.49
C ALA A 13 -10.34 15.54 -8.30
N ASN A 14 -9.59 14.47 -8.56
CA ASN A 14 -8.35 14.53 -9.33
C ASN A 14 -8.61 14.04 -10.76
N GLU A 15 -8.19 14.84 -11.75
CA GLU A 15 -8.26 14.49 -13.18
C GLU A 15 -6.98 13.79 -13.68
N ASP A 16 -5.91 13.81 -12.87
CA ASP A 16 -4.66 13.12 -13.17
C ASP A 16 -4.77 11.61 -12.91
N ASP A 17 -3.91 10.83 -13.57
CA ASP A 17 -3.82 9.37 -13.43
C ASP A 17 -3.20 8.92 -12.08
N TYR A 18 -3.27 9.76 -11.04
CA TYR A 18 -2.79 9.44 -9.70
C TYR A 18 -3.76 8.55 -8.94
N TYR A 19 -3.20 7.58 -8.23
CA TYR A 19 -3.95 6.59 -7.49
C TYR A 19 -3.18 6.11 -6.28
N PHE A 20 -3.93 5.52 -5.36
CA PHE A 20 -3.37 4.76 -4.28
C PHE A 20 -3.69 3.27 -4.50
N GLU A 21 -2.69 2.40 -4.41
CA GLU A 21 -2.87 0.94 -4.55
C GLU A 21 -2.21 0.20 -3.39
N MET A 22 -2.94 -0.79 -2.85
CA MET A 22 -2.40 -1.84 -1.99
C MET A 22 -2.53 -3.17 -2.71
N LYS A 23 -1.41 -3.88 -2.84
CA LYS A 23 -1.34 -5.19 -3.48
C LYS A 23 -0.69 -6.22 -2.57
N ILE A 24 -1.35 -7.34 -2.39
CA ILE A 24 -0.87 -8.50 -1.65
C ILE A 24 -0.26 -9.47 -2.67
N ILE A 25 1.00 -9.85 -2.43
CA ILE A 25 1.70 -10.88 -3.21
C ILE A 25 2.02 -12.02 -2.25
N VAL A 26 1.62 -13.23 -2.61
CA VAL A 26 1.92 -14.45 -1.86
C VAL A 26 2.92 -15.26 -2.68
N ASP A 27 4.10 -15.52 -2.12
CA ASP A 27 5.07 -16.41 -2.76
C ASP A 27 4.50 -17.84 -2.80
N GLU A 28 4.48 -18.47 -3.98
CA GLU A 28 3.84 -19.77 -4.14
C GLU A 28 4.58 -20.91 -3.42
N ILE A 29 5.88 -20.75 -3.16
CA ILE A 29 6.76 -21.77 -2.56
C ILE A 29 6.85 -21.57 -1.05
N THR A 30 7.27 -20.39 -0.59
CA THR A 30 7.50 -20.11 0.83
C THR A 30 6.20 -19.75 1.57
N LYS A 31 5.17 -19.34 0.83
CA LYS A 31 3.93 -18.75 1.37
C LYS A 31 4.16 -17.42 2.09
N ASP A 32 5.30 -16.77 1.86
CA ASP A 32 5.54 -15.43 2.37
C ASP A 32 4.55 -14.44 1.76
N VAL A 33 4.01 -13.56 2.60
CA VAL A 33 3.06 -12.53 2.19
C VAL A 33 3.77 -11.18 2.18
N SER A 34 3.77 -10.52 1.04
CA SER A 34 4.28 -9.17 0.85
C SER A 34 3.14 -8.20 0.58
N LEU A 35 3.19 -7.02 1.20
CA LEU A 35 2.31 -5.89 0.91
C LEU A 35 3.08 -4.84 0.12
N PHE A 36 2.63 -4.57 -1.09
CA PHE A 36 3.15 -3.50 -1.95
C PHE A 36 2.19 -2.32 -1.90
N ILE A 37 2.74 -1.14 -1.65
CA ILE A 37 2.00 0.13 -1.65
C ILE A 37 2.53 0.98 -2.81
N THR A 38 1.62 1.50 -3.63
CA THR A 38 1.92 2.51 -4.65
C THR A 38 1.16 3.78 -4.31
N ASP A 39 1.89 4.89 -4.23
CA ASP A 39 1.36 6.22 -3.94
C ASP A 39 2.24 7.27 -4.64
N PHE A 40 1.73 8.49 -4.79
CA PHE A 40 2.39 9.58 -5.52
C PHE A 40 2.54 10.79 -4.60
N ALA A 41 3.74 11.36 -4.58
CA ALA A 41 4.06 12.56 -3.80
C ALA A 41 5.02 13.44 -4.61
N GLU A 42 5.02 14.74 -4.32
CA GLU A 42 6.03 15.66 -4.85
C GLU A 42 7.43 15.28 -4.33
N GLU A 43 8.48 15.65 -5.06
CA GLU A 43 9.85 15.20 -4.78
C GLU A 43 10.32 15.53 -3.35
N ASP A 44 9.92 16.68 -2.83
CA ASP A 44 10.23 17.15 -1.48
C ASP A 44 9.37 16.51 -0.38
N GLU A 45 8.25 15.87 -0.74
CA GLU A 45 7.33 15.20 0.18
C GLU A 45 7.52 13.68 0.24
N VAL A 46 8.28 13.08 -0.69
CA VAL A 46 8.47 11.61 -0.79
C VAL A 46 8.91 10.98 0.53
N GLU A 47 9.84 11.60 1.25
CA GLU A 47 10.37 11.03 2.50
C GLU A 47 9.34 11.05 3.62
N GLU A 48 8.57 12.13 3.74
CA GLU A 48 7.48 12.24 4.70
C GLU A 48 6.36 11.22 4.39
N ALA A 49 6.01 11.08 3.11
CA ALA A 49 5.03 10.10 2.67
C ALA A 49 5.46 8.65 3.00
N LYS A 50 6.75 8.32 2.84
CA LYS A 50 7.28 7.01 3.24
C LYS A 50 7.18 6.79 4.75
N MET A 51 7.58 7.76 5.55
CA MET A 51 7.47 7.67 7.01
C MET A 51 6.02 7.47 7.47
N LEU A 52 5.06 8.15 6.82
CA LEU A 52 3.64 7.94 7.08
C LEU A 52 3.23 6.48 6.78
N TRP A 53 3.62 5.95 5.62
CA TRP A 53 3.31 4.58 5.23
C TRP A 53 3.96 3.53 6.13
N GLU A 54 5.19 3.75 6.58
CA GLU A 54 5.86 2.88 7.55
C GLU A 54 5.09 2.80 8.87
N ASN A 55 4.62 3.94 9.38
CA ASN A 55 3.80 3.98 10.59
C ASN A 55 2.44 3.28 10.38
N GLN A 56 1.75 3.57 9.28
CA GLN A 56 0.45 2.95 8.99
C GLN A 56 0.54 1.42 8.81
N VAL A 57 1.60 0.94 8.15
CA VAL A 57 1.87 -0.50 8.02
C VAL A 57 2.28 -1.11 9.37
N GLY A 58 3.02 -0.37 10.20
CA GLY A 58 3.34 -0.77 11.57
C GLY A 58 2.07 -0.99 12.41
N ASP A 59 1.15 -0.04 12.38
CA ASP A 59 -0.15 -0.14 13.08
C ASP A 59 -0.98 -1.31 12.55
N LEU A 60 -1.03 -1.49 11.22
CA LEU A 60 -1.71 -2.63 10.60
C LEU A 60 -1.14 -3.96 11.11
N LYS A 61 0.19 -4.11 11.12
CA LYS A 61 0.89 -5.29 11.62
C LYS A 61 0.54 -5.56 13.08
N GLN A 62 0.50 -4.53 13.92
CA GLN A 62 0.13 -4.64 15.32
C GLN A 62 -1.31 -5.14 15.49
N VAL A 63 -2.27 -4.60 14.74
CA VAL A 63 -3.68 -5.03 14.77
C VAL A 63 -3.83 -6.49 14.33
N LEU A 64 -3.03 -6.93 13.36
CA LEU A 64 -3.01 -8.31 12.88
C LEU A 64 -2.24 -9.27 13.81
N GLY A 65 -1.56 -8.76 14.85
CA GLY A 65 -0.72 -9.57 15.74
C GLY A 65 0.58 -10.07 15.11
N SER A 66 0.99 -9.45 14.00
CA SER A 66 2.25 -9.75 13.31
C SER A 66 3.32 -8.80 13.83
N THR A 67 4.09 -9.24 14.84
CA THR A 67 5.33 -8.56 15.28
C THR A 67 6.49 -8.86 14.35
#